data_AF-A0A931VPU6-F1
#
_entry.id   AF-A0A931VPU6-F1
#
_cell.length_a   1.000
_cell.length_b   1.000
_cell.length_c   1.000
_cell.angle_alpha   90.00
_cell.angle_beta   90.00
_cell.angle_gamma   90.00
#
_symmetry.space_group_name_H-M   'P 1'
#
loop_
_entity.id
_entity.type
_entity.pdbx_description
1 polymer ?
#
loop_
_entity_poly.entity_id
_entity_poly.type
_entity_poly.pdbx_seq_one_letter_code
_entity_poly.pdbx_strand_id
1 'polypeptide(L)' 'MKIAVITNSRIPSLTANSIQAMKVCDALAQLGHDLRVFAPAETQPI' A
#
# COMPACT_ATOMS: atom_id res chain seq x y z
N MET A 1 -0.61 -16.26 -3.49
CA MET A 1 -1.46 -15.87 -4.65
C MET A 1 -0.96 -14.54 -5.20
N LYS A 2 -1.31 -14.16 -6.43
CA LYS A 2 -1.00 -12.83 -6.99
C LYS A 2 -2.13 -11.86 -6.64
N ILE A 3 -1.82 -10.77 -5.97
CA ILE A 3 -2.80 -9.83 -5.42
C ILE A 3 -2.41 -8.40 -5.83
N ALA A 4 -3.34 -7.69 -6.47
CA ALA A 4 -3.20 -6.26 -6.76
C ALA A 4 -3.96 -5.43 -5.72
N VAL A 5 -3.25 -4.54 -5.02
CA VAL A 5 -3.82 -3.64 -4.02
C VAL A 5 -3.89 -2.24 -4.63
N ILE A 6 -5.08 -1.70 -4.78
CA ILE A 6 -5.30 -0.35 -5.32
C ILE A 6 -5.83 0.53 -4.20
N THR A 7 -5.18 1.66 -3.96
CA THR A 7 -5.62 2.60 -2.94
C THR A 7 -5.48 4.04 -3.43
N ASN A 8 -6.35 4.92 -2.97
CA ASN A 8 -6.21 6.36 -3.12
C ASN A 8 -5.30 6.98 -2.05
N SER A 9 -4.86 6.18 -1.07
CA SER A 9 -3.91 6.59 -0.06
C SER A 9 -2.51 6.72 -0.65
N ARG A 10 -1.81 7.82 -0.35
CA ARG A 10 -0.38 7.94 -0.66
C ARG A 10 0.42 7.01 0.25
N ILE A 11 1.44 6.33 -0.26
CA ILE A 11 2.29 5.41 0.50
C ILE A 11 3.75 5.77 0.23
N PRO A 12 4.62 5.93 1.25
CA PRO A 12 4.33 5.79 2.68
C PRO A 12 3.45 6.94 3.20
N SER A 13 2.45 6.63 4.03
CA SER A 13 1.54 7.64 4.59
C SER A 13 1.84 7.92 6.04
N LEU A 14 1.64 9.18 6.43
CA LEU A 14 1.66 9.61 7.83
C LEU A 14 0.24 9.65 8.45
N THR A 15 -0.79 9.32 7.68
CA THR A 15 -2.19 9.33 8.15
C THR A 15 -2.67 7.93 8.53
N ALA A 16 -3.52 7.85 9.55
CA ALA A 16 -3.93 6.60 10.18
C ALA A 16 -4.61 5.61 9.20
N ASN A 17 -5.46 6.09 8.30
CA ASN A 17 -6.22 5.23 7.37
C ASN A 17 -5.31 4.48 6.38
N SER A 18 -4.21 5.09 6.01
CA SER A 18 -3.26 4.50 5.06
C SER A 18 -2.27 3.54 5.74
N ILE A 19 -1.98 3.71 7.04
CA ILE A 19 -1.21 2.74 7.83
C ILE A 19 -1.94 1.38 7.86
N GLN A 20 -3.27 1.39 7.90
CA GLN A 20 -4.06 0.15 7.86
C GLN A 20 -3.85 -0.60 6.53
N ALA A 21 -3.90 0.11 5.40
CA ALA A 21 -3.63 -0.49 4.08
C ALA A 21 -2.23 -1.11 4.02
N MET A 22 -1.22 -0.43 4.58
CA MET A 22 0.14 -0.95 4.65
C MET A 22 0.24 -2.21 5.54
N LYS A 23 -0.40 -2.22 6.72
CA LYS A 23 -0.40 -3.39 7.62
C LYS A 23 -1.07 -4.61 7.01
N VAL A 24 -2.15 -4.40 6.23
CA VAL A 24 -2.80 -5.50 5.50
C VAL A 24 -1.88 -6.05 4.41
N CYS A 25 -1.20 -5.18 3.64
CA CYS A 25 -0.22 -5.63 2.65
C CYS A 25 0.91 -6.42 3.30
N ASP A 26 1.42 -5.96 4.44
CA ASP A 26 2.48 -6.65 5.18
C ASP A 26 2.04 -8.05 5.66
N ALA A 27 0.85 -8.16 6.27
CA ALA A 27 0.31 -9.45 6.69
C ALA A 27 0.09 -10.42 5.51
N LEU A 28 -0.40 -9.92 4.37
CA LEU A 28 -0.56 -10.73 3.16
C LEU A 28 0.79 -11.17 2.57
N ALA A 29 1.82 -10.32 2.66
CA ALA A 29 3.17 -10.67 2.22
C ALA A 29 3.77 -11.77 3.11
N GLN A 30 3.58 -11.68 4.43
CA GLN A 30 4.03 -12.70 5.40
C GLN A 30 3.35 -14.06 5.18
N LEU A 31 2.11 -14.07 4.67
CA LEU A 31 1.40 -15.29 4.26
C LEU A 31 1.91 -15.87 2.92
N GLY A 32 2.97 -15.29 2.33
CA GLY A 32 3.58 -15.77 1.09
C GLY A 32 2.81 -15.39 -0.17
N HIS A 33 2.03 -14.30 -0.14
CA HIS A 33 1.38 -13.76 -1.32
C HIS A 33 2.27 -12.76 -2.06
N ASP A 34 2.20 -12.80 -3.39
CA ASP A 34 2.86 -11.86 -4.29
C ASP A 34 1.94 -10.65 -4.47
N LEU A 35 2.38 -9.51 -3.94
CA LEU A 35 1.58 -8.30 -3.85
C LEU A 35 2.15 -7.20 -4.74
N ARG A 36 1.25 -6.53 -5.47
CA ARG A 36 1.57 -5.28 -6.17
C ARG A 36 0.66 -4.16 -5.72
N VAL A 37 1.25 -3.11 -5.18
CA VAL A 37 0.52 -1.94 -4.67
C VAL A 37 0.52 -0.84 -5.72
N PHE A 38 -0.67 -0.31 -6.02
CA PHE A 38 -0.89 0.85 -6.86
C PHE A 38 -1.44 1.98 -5.98
N ALA A 39 -0.60 2.99 -5.76
CA ALA A 39 -0.91 4.16 -4.97
C ALA A 39 -0.57 5.43 -5.78
N PRO A 40 -1.19 6.59 -5.49
CA PRO A 40 -0.82 7.84 -6.12
C PRO A 40 0.64 8.18 -5.81
N ALA A 41 1.39 8.59 -6.84
CA ALA A 41 2.76 9.08 -6.65
C ALA A 41 2.76 10.31 -5.72
N GLU A 42 3.84 10.49 -4.96
CA GLU A 42 4.14 11.80 -4.40
C GLU A 42 4.32 12.75 -5.58
N THR A 43 3.44 13.73 -5.69
CA THR A 43 3.70 14.89 -6.54
C THR A 43 4.93 15.56 -5.93
N GLN A 44 6.08 15.39 -6.58
CA GLN A 44 7.29 16.13 -6.24
C GLN A 44 6.90 17.61 -6.15
N PRO A 45 7.12 18.28 -5.00
CA PRO A 45 6.75 19.69 -4.87
C PRO A 45 7.53 20.47 -5.91
N ILE A 46 6.81 21.21 -6.76
CA ILE A 46 7.37 22.19 -7.69
C ILE A 46 7.88 23.41 -6.95
#